data_AF-A0A076NS16-F1
#
_entry.id   AF-A0A076NS16-F1
#
_cell.length_a   1.000
_cell.length_b   1.000
_cell.length_c   1.000
_cell.angle_alpha   90.00
_cell.angle_beta   90.00
_cell.angle_gamma   90.00
#
_symmetry.space_group_name_H-M   'P 1'
#
loop_
_entity.id
_entity.type
_entity.pdbx_description
1 polymer ?
#
loop_
_entity_poly.entity_id
_entity_poly.type
_entity_poly.pdbx_seq_one_letter_code
_entity_poly.pdbx_strand_id
1 'polypeptide(L)'
;MPQLALTATFPLGTYYGHRSDGSVEAYPSPLRLHAALLSAAAQGHLSEDGEPSQASLDALQWLEKHPPNGIYQPDTRLLNNGNQRIGYRDVGTFDSKSMRKKVDARPISNGVAVQSPYGYMWHDVPEGVAATLTQLAEDVPYLGESHSVVALSAQSFTPNLWLSPTANCFTKEAFARPVAAEGRTAALIANHRARFTAKPPTLARDAFKKSQVPHSERPTEIGIAESWYEPAEPLPEDAPWGTVYLFELDREVEKRDRVALALSMHKALIARLGYGATPLITGKYNDGIKQPPNRLAIQYLPPRLAQLLNKDGPLLGLFVPSDATPEELLQVQRAVDIRELWSRRLGKIRIRFSNETRSGTRFWPAPEPGAYRLWETEMPIVPEVRRIRRNGSEWSLGDSALLSAAYVWRNDFTLTGSGPTRYIDLRDQAARRGVSTLDTHAVTRHVRDFAHHSHESVPVQPYRAVLDLGDLAGPQAAVMLGQSRHLGGGLLRPLDINLNSSEIPGEKP
;
A
#
# COMPACT_ATOMS: atom_id res chain seq x y z
N MET A 1 -11.69 24.55 -25.41
CA MET A 1 -12.27 23.22 -25.68
C MET A 1 -12.93 22.71 -24.40
N PRO A 2 -14.01 21.92 -24.48
CA PRO A 2 -14.74 21.49 -23.30
C PRO A 2 -13.96 20.45 -22.48
N GLN A 3 -14.21 20.47 -21.17
CA GLN A 3 -13.78 19.46 -20.22
C GLN A 3 -14.85 18.35 -20.16
N LEU A 4 -14.44 17.09 -20.15
CA LEU A 4 -15.33 15.95 -19.90
C LEU A 4 -14.99 15.33 -18.55
N ALA A 5 -16.01 15.07 -17.74
CA ALA A 5 -15.87 14.36 -16.48
C ALA A 5 -16.91 13.25 -16.40
N LEU A 6 -16.47 12.01 -16.25
CA LEU A 6 -17.31 10.84 -16.06
C LEU A 6 -17.19 10.33 -14.63
N THR A 7 -18.31 10.05 -13.98
CA THR A 7 -18.39 9.50 -12.63
C THR A 7 -18.96 8.09 -12.67
N ALA A 8 -18.32 7.15 -11.97
CA ALA A 8 -18.76 5.78 -11.82
C ALA A 8 -19.29 5.52 -10.41
N THR A 9 -20.61 5.41 -10.29
CA THR A 9 -21.29 5.10 -9.02
C THR A 9 -21.60 3.62 -8.97
N PHE A 10 -21.21 2.94 -7.88
CA PHE A 10 -21.52 1.53 -7.63
C PHE A 10 -22.71 1.44 -6.66
N PRO A 11 -23.95 1.15 -7.12
CA PRO A 11 -25.14 1.22 -6.28
C PRO A 11 -25.13 0.23 -5.10
N LEU A 12 -24.39 -0.87 -5.25
CA LEU A 12 -24.24 -1.89 -4.20
C LEU A 12 -23.11 -1.57 -3.20
N GLY A 13 -22.39 -0.45 -3.38
CA GLY A 13 -21.28 -0.05 -2.52
C GLY A 13 -20.07 -0.99 -2.60
N THR A 14 -19.99 -1.83 -3.63
CA THR A 14 -18.93 -2.82 -3.81
C THR A 14 -18.40 -2.82 -5.23
N TYR A 15 -17.07 -2.86 -5.36
CA TYR A 15 -16.37 -3.05 -6.62
C TYR A 15 -15.57 -4.36 -6.60
N TYR A 16 -15.77 -5.19 -7.61
CA TYR A 16 -15.03 -6.42 -7.85
C TYR A 16 -14.24 -6.31 -9.16
N GLY A 17 -12.92 -6.38 -9.05
CA GLY A 17 -12.03 -6.39 -10.19
C GLY A 17 -10.71 -7.09 -9.85
N HIS A 18 -10.19 -7.84 -10.82
CA HIS A 18 -8.87 -8.46 -10.72
C HIS A 18 -7.95 -8.01 -11.86
N ARG A 19 -6.66 -7.94 -11.60
CA ARG A 19 -5.62 -7.76 -12.62
C ARG A 19 -5.34 -9.10 -13.33
N SER A 20 -4.55 -9.07 -14.41
CA SER A 20 -4.22 -10.29 -15.17
C SER A 20 -3.43 -11.33 -14.36
N ASP A 21 -2.76 -10.91 -13.28
CA ASP A 21 -2.08 -11.77 -12.31
C ASP A 21 -3.01 -12.37 -11.22
N GLY A 22 -4.30 -12.01 -11.25
CA GLY A 22 -5.30 -12.46 -10.28
C GLY A 22 -5.34 -11.68 -8.98
N SER A 23 -4.51 -10.65 -8.80
CA SER A 23 -4.57 -9.75 -7.65
C SER A 23 -5.81 -8.85 -7.70
N VAL A 24 -6.32 -8.43 -6.53
CA VAL A 24 -7.43 -7.48 -6.44
C VAL A 24 -7.02 -6.14 -7.05
N GLU A 25 -7.82 -5.66 -7.99
CA GLU A 25 -7.79 -4.28 -8.41
C GLU A 25 -8.75 -3.49 -7.50
N ALA A 26 -8.20 -2.66 -6.61
CA ALA A 26 -9.02 -1.88 -5.67
C ALA A 26 -9.75 -0.69 -6.32
N TYR A 27 -9.42 -0.37 -7.57
CA TYR A 27 -9.88 0.82 -8.26
C TYR A 27 -10.13 0.48 -9.72
N PRO A 28 -11.31 0.77 -10.30
CA PRO A 28 -11.54 0.53 -11.72
C PRO A 28 -10.59 1.42 -12.54
N SER A 29 -9.63 0.79 -13.22
CA SER A 29 -8.63 1.52 -13.99
C SER A 29 -9.22 2.19 -15.25
N PRO A 30 -8.59 3.25 -15.79
CA PRO A 30 -9.01 3.84 -17.06
C PRO A 30 -9.01 2.81 -18.21
N LEU A 31 -8.10 1.82 -18.20
CA LEU A 31 -8.15 0.69 -19.12
C LEU A 31 -9.47 -0.09 -19.05
N ARG A 32 -9.98 -0.29 -17.84
CA ARG A 32 -11.22 -1.02 -17.57
C ARG A 32 -12.44 -0.22 -18.00
N LEU A 33 -12.43 1.09 -17.75
CA LEU A 33 -13.42 2.02 -18.28
C LEU A 33 -13.46 1.97 -19.82
N HIS A 34 -12.30 2.05 -20.49
CA HIS A 34 -12.23 1.92 -21.95
C HIS A 34 -12.84 0.61 -22.45
N ALA A 35 -12.52 -0.53 -21.81
CA ALA A 35 -13.09 -1.82 -22.20
C ALA A 35 -14.61 -1.86 -22.00
N ALA A 36 -15.13 -1.25 -20.93
CA ALA A 36 -16.56 -1.17 -20.66
C ALA A 36 -17.28 -0.28 -21.69
N LEU A 37 -16.71 0.87 -22.05
CA LEU A 37 -17.22 1.76 -23.09
C LEU A 37 -17.23 1.09 -24.47
N LEU A 38 -16.21 0.30 -24.81
CA LEU A 38 -16.22 -0.49 -26.06
C LEU A 38 -17.30 -1.58 -26.05
N SER A 39 -17.53 -2.23 -24.91
CA SER A 39 -18.63 -3.20 -24.77
C SER A 39 -19.98 -2.51 -24.97
N ALA A 40 -20.17 -1.33 -24.38
CA ALA A 40 -21.37 -0.51 -24.57
C ALA A 40 -21.52 -0.06 -26.02
N ALA A 41 -20.43 0.32 -26.71
CA ALA A 41 -20.49 0.71 -28.11
C ALA A 41 -20.99 -0.41 -29.04
N ALA A 42 -20.71 -1.67 -28.71
CA ALA A 42 -21.12 -2.83 -29.50
C ALA A 42 -22.49 -3.43 -29.10
N GLN A 43 -23.04 -3.06 -27.93
CA GLN A 43 -24.28 -3.68 -27.40
C GLN A 43 -25.37 -2.67 -27.04
N GLY A 44 -24.99 -1.40 -26.90
CA GLY A 44 -25.85 -0.30 -26.51
C GLY A 44 -26.59 0.34 -27.69
N HIS A 45 -27.20 1.48 -27.44
CA HIS A 45 -28.08 2.15 -28.41
C HIS A 45 -27.33 2.75 -29.61
N LEU A 46 -26.02 2.98 -29.48
CA LEU A 46 -25.14 3.45 -30.55
C LEU A 46 -24.53 2.34 -31.42
N SER A 47 -24.91 1.08 -31.17
CA SER A 47 -24.44 -0.05 -31.97
C SER A 47 -25.14 -0.11 -33.34
N GLU A 48 -24.37 -0.47 -34.36
CA GLU A 48 -24.83 -0.76 -35.72
C GLU A 48 -24.64 -2.26 -35.98
N ASP A 49 -25.74 -3.01 -36.02
CA ASP A 49 -25.75 -4.47 -36.26
C ASP A 49 -24.84 -5.29 -35.30
N GLY A 50 -24.74 -4.88 -34.04
CA GLY A 50 -23.89 -5.54 -33.03
C GLY A 50 -22.41 -5.21 -33.15
N GLU A 51 -22.07 -4.20 -33.95
CA GLU A 51 -20.73 -3.61 -34.05
C GLU A 51 -20.77 -2.14 -33.56
N PRO A 52 -19.63 -1.58 -33.12
CA PRO A 52 -19.53 -0.16 -32.78
C PRO A 52 -19.70 0.75 -34.00
N SER A 53 -20.48 1.82 -33.86
CA SER A 53 -20.55 2.90 -34.86
C SER A 53 -19.20 3.62 -35.03
N GLN A 54 -18.99 4.27 -36.18
CA GLN A 54 -17.74 4.97 -36.48
C GLN A 54 -17.45 6.08 -35.45
N ALA A 55 -18.47 6.84 -35.03
CA ALA A 55 -18.30 7.87 -33.99
C ALA A 55 -17.80 7.28 -32.67
N SER A 56 -18.31 6.10 -32.28
CA SER A 56 -17.86 5.38 -31.08
C SER A 56 -16.41 4.94 -31.21
N LEU A 57 -16.01 4.44 -32.38
CA LEU A 57 -14.62 4.05 -32.66
C LEU A 57 -13.67 5.25 -32.58
N ASP A 58 -14.04 6.38 -33.19
CA ASP A 58 -13.23 7.61 -33.17
C ASP A 58 -13.05 8.13 -31.73
N ALA A 59 -14.11 8.09 -30.92
CA ALA A 59 -14.07 8.49 -29.52
C ALA A 59 -13.20 7.56 -28.66
N LEU A 60 -13.28 6.25 -28.86
CA LEU A 60 -12.44 5.27 -28.14
C LEU A 60 -10.97 5.37 -28.56
N GLN A 61 -10.68 5.54 -29.85
CA GLN A 61 -9.32 5.80 -30.36
C GLN A 61 -8.75 7.12 -29.85
N TRP A 62 -9.59 8.13 -29.60
CA TRP A 62 -9.15 9.35 -28.94
C TRP A 62 -8.70 9.06 -27.50
N LEU A 63 -9.41 8.23 -26.73
CA LEU A 63 -9.02 7.83 -25.37
C LEU A 63 -7.68 7.06 -25.32
N GLU A 64 -7.35 6.29 -26.38
CA GLU A 64 -6.07 5.58 -26.49
C GLU A 64 -4.85 6.51 -26.52
N LYS A 65 -5.06 7.78 -26.90
CA LYS A 65 -4.01 8.81 -26.99
C LYS A 65 -4.05 9.78 -25.82
N HIS A 66 -5.16 9.81 -25.07
CA HIS A 66 -5.44 10.78 -24.03
C HIS A 66 -5.89 10.06 -22.76
N PRO A 67 -4.94 9.59 -21.91
CA PRO A 67 -5.30 9.13 -20.58
C PRO A 67 -5.98 10.27 -19.79
N PRO A 68 -6.85 9.96 -18.82
CA PRO A 68 -7.50 10.99 -18.00
C PRO A 68 -6.47 11.95 -17.42
N ASN A 69 -6.71 13.26 -17.52
CA ASN A 69 -5.90 14.29 -16.89
C ASN A 69 -6.05 14.28 -15.37
N GLY A 70 -7.26 13.98 -14.87
CA GLY A 70 -7.56 13.90 -13.45
C GLY A 70 -8.40 12.67 -13.11
N ILE A 71 -8.17 12.12 -11.93
CA ILE A 71 -8.95 11.02 -11.37
C ILE A 71 -9.45 11.43 -10.00
N TYR A 72 -10.68 11.04 -9.68
CA TYR A 72 -11.15 11.00 -8.30
C TYR A 72 -11.20 9.56 -7.82
N GLN A 73 -10.40 9.29 -6.80
CA GLN A 73 -10.27 8.00 -6.18
C GLN A 73 -10.74 8.08 -4.72
N PRO A 74 -11.91 7.51 -4.37
CA PRO A 74 -12.38 7.48 -3.00
C PRO A 74 -11.57 6.49 -2.16
N ASP A 75 -11.68 6.63 -0.85
CA ASP A 75 -11.20 5.62 0.08
C ASP A 75 -11.97 4.31 -0.11
N THR A 76 -11.23 3.20 -0.06
CA THR A 76 -11.77 1.85 -0.24
C THR A 76 -11.30 0.93 0.87
N ARG A 77 -12.13 -0.07 1.20
CA ARG A 77 -11.78 -1.12 2.16
C ARG A 77 -11.89 -2.48 1.51
N LEU A 78 -10.89 -3.33 1.69
CA LEU A 78 -10.97 -4.72 1.25
C LEU A 78 -12.14 -5.43 1.94
N LEU A 79 -12.98 -6.13 1.18
CA LEU A 79 -14.12 -6.89 1.72
C LEU A 79 -13.66 -8.15 2.49
N ASN A 80 -12.45 -8.64 2.24
CA ASN A 80 -11.91 -9.82 2.90
C ASN A 80 -10.60 -9.51 3.64
N ASN A 81 -10.68 -9.43 4.97
CA ASN A 81 -9.54 -9.21 5.88
C ASN A 81 -8.78 -10.50 6.25
N GLY A 82 -8.51 -11.37 5.27
CA GLY A 82 -7.60 -12.52 5.45
C GLY A 82 -8.21 -13.84 5.92
N ASN A 83 -9.53 -14.00 5.93
CA ASN A 83 -10.14 -15.33 6.01
C ASN A 83 -10.60 -15.72 4.60
N GLN A 84 -9.89 -16.63 3.94
CA GLN A 84 -10.33 -17.19 2.66
C GLN A 84 -11.70 -17.86 2.86
N ARG A 85 -12.77 -17.11 2.58
CA ARG A 85 -14.11 -17.67 2.46
C ARG A 85 -14.08 -18.46 1.17
N ILE A 86 -14.18 -19.77 1.25
CA ILE A 86 -14.17 -20.66 0.09
C ILE A 86 -15.62 -21.02 -0.23
N GLY A 87 -16.04 -20.70 -1.45
CA GLY A 87 -17.27 -21.20 -2.03
C GLY A 87 -16.96 -22.43 -2.87
N TYR A 88 -17.72 -23.51 -2.69
CA TYR A 88 -17.67 -24.69 -3.54
C TYR A 88 -18.65 -24.51 -4.69
N ARG A 89 -18.14 -24.46 -5.93
CA ARG A 89 -18.97 -24.23 -7.12
C ARG A 89 -18.72 -25.33 -8.16
N ASP A 90 -19.79 -25.76 -8.83
CA ASP A 90 -19.70 -26.55 -10.05
C ASP A 90 -18.95 -25.73 -11.10
N VAL A 91 -17.85 -26.26 -11.63
CA VAL A 91 -17.00 -25.57 -12.61
C VAL A 91 -17.28 -26.00 -14.05
N GLY A 92 -18.41 -26.67 -14.29
CA GLY A 92 -18.84 -27.06 -15.64
C GLY A 92 -17.96 -28.13 -16.29
N THR A 93 -17.14 -28.82 -15.50
CA THR A 93 -16.35 -30.00 -15.92
C THR A 93 -16.69 -31.19 -15.01
N PHE A 94 -16.29 -32.40 -15.38
CA PHE A 94 -16.47 -33.58 -14.53
C PHE A 94 -15.13 -34.02 -13.91
N ASP A 95 -15.21 -34.71 -12.78
CA ASP A 95 -14.05 -35.28 -12.11
C ASP A 95 -13.37 -36.32 -13.03
N SER A 96 -12.03 -36.36 -13.02
CA SER A 96 -11.28 -37.24 -13.92
C SER A 96 -11.43 -38.72 -13.56
N LYS A 97 -11.78 -39.03 -12.31
CA LYS A 97 -11.96 -40.37 -11.74
C LYS A 97 -13.43 -40.78 -11.65
N SER A 98 -14.38 -39.85 -11.77
CA SER A 98 -15.83 -40.15 -11.72
C SER A 98 -16.64 -39.22 -12.63
N MET A 99 -17.72 -39.71 -13.25
CA MET A 99 -18.66 -38.88 -14.04
C MET A 99 -19.51 -37.91 -13.17
N ARG A 100 -18.99 -37.48 -12.01
CA ARG A 100 -19.61 -36.47 -11.15
C ARG A 100 -19.11 -35.09 -11.55
N LYS A 101 -20.00 -34.10 -11.45
CA LYS A 101 -19.65 -32.70 -11.65
C LYS A 101 -18.49 -32.32 -10.74
N LYS A 102 -17.46 -31.73 -11.33
CA LYS A 102 -16.30 -31.24 -10.60
C LYS A 102 -16.74 -29.99 -9.85
N VAL A 103 -16.55 -30.02 -8.53
CA VAL A 103 -16.81 -28.90 -7.65
C VAL A 103 -15.46 -28.39 -7.17
N ASP A 104 -15.11 -27.18 -7.55
CA ASP A 104 -13.87 -26.55 -7.08
C ASP A 104 -14.15 -25.60 -5.93
N ALA A 105 -13.27 -25.66 -4.93
CA ALA A 105 -13.09 -24.63 -3.94
C ALA A 105 -12.58 -23.37 -4.65
N ARG A 106 -13.41 -22.32 -4.72
CA ARG A 106 -13.01 -21.00 -5.21
C ARG A 106 -13.10 -19.98 -4.08
N PRO A 107 -12.11 -19.10 -3.91
CA PRO A 107 -12.26 -17.95 -3.03
C PRO A 107 -13.52 -17.17 -3.40
N ILE A 108 -14.36 -16.86 -2.41
CA ILE A 108 -15.44 -15.89 -2.56
C ILE A 108 -14.75 -14.53 -2.78
N SER A 109 -15.10 -13.89 -3.90
CA SER A 109 -14.40 -12.75 -4.48
C SER A 109 -13.97 -11.70 -3.46
N ASN A 110 -12.69 -11.36 -3.51
CA ASN A 110 -11.99 -10.33 -2.76
C ASN A 110 -12.18 -8.98 -3.47
N GLY A 111 -13.38 -8.41 -3.37
CA GLY A 111 -13.65 -7.04 -3.84
C GLY A 111 -13.30 -5.97 -2.80
N VAL A 112 -13.63 -4.73 -3.11
CA VAL A 112 -13.55 -3.59 -2.19
C VAL A 112 -14.93 -2.99 -1.93
N ALA A 113 -15.15 -2.52 -0.71
CA ALA A 113 -16.22 -1.62 -0.36
C ALA A 113 -15.84 -0.18 -0.75
N VAL A 114 -16.80 0.55 -1.30
CA VAL A 114 -16.64 1.91 -1.83
C VAL A 114 -17.81 2.77 -1.34
N GLN A 115 -17.52 3.93 -0.78
CA GLN A 115 -18.55 4.84 -0.24
C GLN A 115 -18.90 6.01 -1.18
N SER A 116 -18.04 6.31 -2.15
CA SER A 116 -18.20 7.44 -3.08
C SER A 116 -17.95 7.00 -4.53
N PRO A 117 -18.40 7.76 -5.54
CA PRO A 117 -18.12 7.46 -6.94
C PRO A 117 -16.62 7.52 -7.26
N TYR A 118 -16.20 6.83 -8.32
CA TYR A 118 -14.91 7.09 -8.96
C TYR A 118 -15.07 8.14 -10.05
N GLY A 119 -14.05 8.94 -10.32
CA GLY A 119 -14.09 9.99 -11.34
C GLY A 119 -12.96 9.87 -12.36
N TYR A 120 -13.25 10.18 -13.61
CA TYR A 120 -12.28 10.29 -14.71
C TYR A 120 -12.52 11.60 -15.46
N MET A 121 -11.48 12.40 -15.61
CA MET A 121 -11.58 13.74 -16.18
C MET A 121 -10.57 13.95 -17.30
N TRP A 122 -11.03 14.54 -18.39
CA TRP A 122 -10.22 14.94 -19.52
C TRP A 122 -10.39 16.43 -19.82
N HIS A 123 -9.30 17.07 -20.20
CA HIS A 123 -9.28 18.41 -20.77
C HIS A 123 -9.24 18.34 -22.29
N ASP A 124 -9.56 19.46 -22.92
CA ASP A 124 -9.41 19.66 -24.36
C ASP A 124 -10.07 18.58 -25.23
N VAL A 125 -11.24 18.10 -24.80
CA VAL A 125 -11.97 17.04 -25.50
C VAL A 125 -12.73 17.65 -26.69
N PRO A 126 -12.61 17.10 -27.91
CA PRO A 126 -13.46 17.52 -29.02
C PRO A 126 -14.95 17.30 -28.70
N GLU A 127 -15.82 18.23 -29.10
CA GLU A 127 -17.25 18.20 -28.75
C GLU A 127 -17.95 16.89 -29.18
N GLY A 128 -17.68 16.42 -30.39
CA GLY A 128 -18.23 15.14 -30.88
C GLY A 128 -17.75 13.93 -30.09
N VAL A 129 -16.48 13.94 -29.63
CA VAL A 129 -15.93 12.88 -28.77
C VAL A 129 -16.60 12.94 -27.40
N ALA A 130 -16.73 14.12 -26.80
CA ALA A 130 -17.36 14.29 -25.49
C ALA A 130 -18.84 13.85 -25.49
N ALA A 131 -19.59 14.23 -26.52
CA ALA A 131 -20.98 13.81 -26.68
C ALA A 131 -21.12 12.29 -26.83
N THR A 132 -20.27 11.68 -27.67
CA THR A 132 -20.28 10.22 -27.89
C THR A 132 -19.92 9.46 -26.61
N LEU A 133 -18.85 9.87 -25.90
CA LEU A 133 -18.46 9.23 -24.64
C LEU A 133 -19.53 9.37 -23.55
N THR A 134 -20.25 10.49 -23.53
CA THR A 134 -21.38 10.69 -22.59
C THR A 134 -22.51 9.70 -22.88
N GLN A 135 -22.89 9.53 -24.14
CA GLN A 135 -23.92 8.56 -24.54
C GLN A 135 -23.49 7.11 -24.27
N LEU A 136 -22.24 6.76 -24.60
CA LEU A 136 -21.70 5.43 -24.32
C LEU A 136 -21.67 5.11 -22.81
N ALA A 137 -21.42 6.11 -21.96
CA ALA A 137 -21.40 5.92 -20.52
C ALA A 137 -22.75 5.44 -19.98
N GLU A 138 -23.86 5.99 -20.47
CA GLU A 138 -25.22 5.62 -20.06
C GLU A 138 -25.55 4.14 -20.34
N ASP A 139 -24.90 3.55 -21.34
CA ASP A 139 -25.10 2.16 -21.76
C ASP A 139 -24.20 1.15 -21.04
N VAL A 140 -23.32 1.56 -20.10
CA VAL A 140 -22.41 0.64 -19.41
C VAL A 140 -23.09 -0.01 -18.19
N PRO A 141 -23.39 -1.33 -18.21
CA PRO A 141 -24.07 -1.99 -17.09
C PRO A 141 -23.12 -2.42 -15.96
N TYR A 142 -21.86 -2.71 -16.29
CA TYR A 142 -20.86 -3.23 -15.35
C TYR A 142 -19.50 -2.60 -15.61
N LEU A 143 -18.80 -2.26 -14.53
CA LEU A 143 -17.40 -1.83 -14.57
C LEU A 143 -16.60 -2.75 -13.66
N GLY A 144 -15.88 -3.72 -14.25
CA GLY A 144 -15.24 -4.81 -13.52
C GLY A 144 -15.85 -6.17 -13.84
N GLU A 145 -15.90 -7.03 -12.83
CA GLU A 145 -16.60 -8.31 -12.95
C GLU A 145 -18.12 -8.09 -13.03
N SER A 146 -18.85 -9.12 -13.43
CA SER A 146 -20.31 -9.07 -13.59
C SER A 146 -21.11 -8.74 -12.31
N HIS A 147 -20.48 -8.73 -11.14
CA HIS A 147 -21.10 -8.32 -9.88
C HIS A 147 -20.94 -6.81 -9.61
N SER A 148 -20.11 -6.12 -10.39
CA SER A 148 -19.79 -4.70 -10.24
C SER A 148 -20.73 -3.84 -11.07
N VAL A 149 -22.02 -3.89 -10.75
CA VAL A 149 -23.05 -3.03 -11.37
C VAL A 149 -22.67 -1.58 -11.17
N VAL A 150 -22.71 -0.79 -12.24
CA VAL A 150 -22.28 0.61 -12.24
C VAL A 150 -23.33 1.48 -12.91
N ALA A 151 -23.46 2.71 -12.43
CA ALA A 151 -24.07 3.80 -13.18
C ALA A 151 -22.96 4.79 -13.55
N LEU A 152 -22.67 4.94 -14.85
CA LEU A 152 -21.78 5.98 -15.34
C LEU A 152 -22.60 7.20 -15.77
N SER A 153 -22.11 8.39 -15.47
CA SER A 153 -22.76 9.65 -15.88
C SER A 153 -21.73 10.74 -16.10
N ALA A 154 -22.05 11.69 -16.98
CA ALA A 154 -21.26 12.92 -17.12
C ALA A 154 -21.58 13.88 -15.95
N GLN A 155 -20.71 13.95 -14.96
CA GLN A 155 -20.85 14.80 -13.78
C GLN A 155 -19.50 15.41 -13.42
N SER A 156 -19.51 16.70 -13.07
CA SER A 156 -18.32 17.39 -12.60
C SER A 156 -17.90 16.89 -11.22
N PHE A 157 -16.60 16.75 -10.99
CA PHE A 157 -16.01 16.44 -9.70
C PHE A 157 -14.64 17.14 -9.58
N THR A 158 -14.10 17.20 -8.36
CA THR A 158 -12.74 17.70 -8.12
C THR A 158 -11.77 16.51 -8.06
N PRO A 159 -10.80 16.39 -9.00
CA PRO A 159 -9.81 15.32 -8.95
C PRO A 159 -8.97 15.39 -7.67
N ASN A 160 -8.68 14.23 -7.08
CA ASN A 160 -7.68 14.12 -6.01
C ASN A 160 -6.34 13.55 -6.51
N LEU A 161 -6.31 13.14 -7.77
CA LEU A 161 -5.13 12.63 -8.47
C LEU A 161 -5.00 13.31 -9.84
N TRP A 162 -3.81 13.78 -10.20
CA TRP A 162 -3.50 14.39 -11.50
C TRP A 162 -2.47 13.57 -12.27
N LEU A 163 -2.67 13.49 -13.58
CA LEU A 163 -1.72 12.87 -14.49
C LEU A 163 -0.36 13.56 -14.39
N SER A 164 0.67 12.78 -14.15
CA SER A 164 2.05 13.25 -14.07
C SER A 164 2.92 12.55 -15.12
N PRO A 165 3.42 13.29 -16.11
CA PRO A 165 4.33 12.75 -17.13
C PRO A 165 5.71 12.33 -16.58
N THR A 166 6.08 12.85 -15.40
CA THR A 166 7.41 12.67 -14.80
C THR A 166 7.42 11.69 -13.63
N ALA A 167 6.25 11.41 -13.05
CA ALA A 167 6.14 10.49 -11.95
C ALA A 167 6.49 9.06 -12.35
N ASN A 168 6.98 8.31 -11.38
CA ASN A 168 7.36 6.91 -11.51
C ASN A 168 7.23 6.20 -10.17
N CYS A 169 7.64 4.94 -10.09
CA CYS A 169 7.52 4.11 -8.89
C CYS A 169 8.31 4.62 -7.67
N PHE A 170 9.19 5.62 -7.85
CA PHE A 170 9.93 6.28 -6.79
C PHE A 170 9.36 7.63 -6.37
N THR A 171 8.39 8.16 -7.11
CA THR A 171 7.65 9.37 -6.72
C THR A 171 6.72 9.03 -5.57
N LYS A 172 6.83 9.78 -4.46
CA LYS A 172 6.05 9.51 -3.23
C LYS A 172 4.56 9.63 -3.55
N GLU A 173 3.80 8.60 -3.19
CA GLU A 173 2.34 8.57 -3.37
C GLU A 173 1.88 8.72 -4.81
N ALA A 174 2.78 8.56 -5.78
CA ALA A 174 2.35 8.42 -7.16
C ALA A 174 1.82 7.01 -7.38
N PHE A 175 0.77 6.90 -8.19
CA PHE A 175 0.14 5.64 -8.50
C PHE A 175 0.15 5.39 -10.01
N ALA A 176 0.70 4.23 -10.39
CA ALA A 176 0.52 3.69 -11.73
C ALA A 176 -0.94 3.23 -11.94
N ARG A 177 -1.50 3.59 -13.09
CA ARG A 177 -2.80 3.11 -13.57
C ARG A 177 -2.64 2.58 -14.99
N PRO A 178 -3.14 1.37 -15.28
CA PRO A 178 -3.17 0.89 -16.65
C PRO A 178 -4.20 1.70 -17.43
N VAL A 179 -3.81 2.14 -18.63
CA VAL A 179 -4.63 2.93 -19.56
C VAL A 179 -4.67 2.24 -20.92
N ALA A 180 -5.69 2.56 -21.72
CA ALA A 180 -5.69 2.16 -23.12
C ALA A 180 -4.61 2.94 -23.87
N ALA A 181 -3.89 2.24 -24.74
CA ALA A 181 -2.89 2.80 -25.64
C ALA A 181 -3.27 2.51 -27.09
N GLU A 182 -2.60 3.17 -28.03
CA GLU A 182 -2.90 3.05 -29.46
C GLU A 182 -2.99 1.59 -29.93
N GLY A 183 -4.08 1.26 -30.61
CA GLY A 183 -4.40 -0.08 -31.10
C GLY A 183 -5.22 -0.94 -30.13
N ARG A 184 -5.58 -0.43 -28.94
CA ARG A 184 -6.35 -1.20 -27.93
C ARG A 184 -7.72 -1.64 -28.44
N THR A 185 -8.49 -0.72 -29.01
CA THR A 185 -9.82 -0.93 -29.56
C THR A 185 -9.77 -1.97 -30.67
N ALA A 186 -8.87 -1.79 -31.63
CA ALA A 186 -8.67 -2.73 -32.73
C ALA A 186 -8.31 -4.13 -32.23
N ALA A 187 -7.43 -4.23 -31.23
CA ALA A 187 -7.03 -5.52 -30.65
C ALA A 187 -8.20 -6.22 -29.94
N LEU A 188 -9.03 -5.48 -29.21
CA LEU A 188 -10.21 -6.03 -28.53
C LEU A 188 -11.26 -6.52 -29.55
N ILE A 189 -11.55 -5.74 -30.58
CA ILE A 189 -12.48 -6.11 -31.66
C ILE A 189 -11.95 -7.35 -32.42
N ALA A 190 -10.67 -7.36 -32.79
CA ALA A 190 -10.04 -8.48 -33.48
C ALA A 190 -10.09 -9.76 -32.63
N ASN A 191 -9.80 -9.66 -31.34
CA ASN A 191 -9.88 -10.79 -30.41
C ASN A 191 -11.33 -11.29 -30.26
N HIS A 192 -12.31 -10.40 -30.19
CA HIS A 192 -13.73 -10.76 -30.19
C HIS A 192 -14.13 -11.49 -31.47
N ARG A 193 -13.85 -10.90 -32.64
CA ARG A 193 -14.17 -11.50 -33.95
C ARG A 193 -13.49 -12.85 -34.12
N ALA A 194 -12.21 -12.99 -33.78
CA ALA A 194 -11.50 -14.26 -33.88
C ALA A 194 -12.15 -15.39 -33.06
N ARG A 195 -12.84 -15.05 -31.96
CA ARG A 195 -13.55 -16.01 -31.12
C ARG A 195 -14.94 -16.34 -31.66
N PHE A 196 -15.73 -15.34 -32.00
CA PHE A 196 -17.15 -15.52 -32.35
C PHE A 196 -17.39 -15.80 -33.83
N THR A 197 -16.40 -15.58 -34.70
CA THR A 197 -16.43 -16.04 -36.10
C THR A 197 -15.78 -17.42 -36.28
N ALA A 198 -15.15 -17.98 -35.24
CA ALA A 198 -14.63 -19.33 -35.30
C ALA A 198 -15.79 -20.33 -35.46
N LYS A 199 -15.62 -21.32 -36.36
CA LYS A 199 -16.62 -22.38 -36.52
C LYS A 199 -16.89 -23.04 -35.16
N PRO A 200 -18.16 -23.19 -34.74
CA PRO A 200 -18.50 -23.93 -33.54
C PRO A 200 -17.82 -25.30 -33.57
N PRO A 201 -17.34 -25.81 -32.42
CA PRO A 201 -16.75 -27.13 -32.38
C PRO A 201 -17.76 -28.16 -32.89
N THR A 202 -17.29 -29.16 -33.64
CA THR A 202 -18.14 -30.29 -34.01
C THR A 202 -18.53 -31.07 -32.76
N LEU A 203 -19.66 -31.80 -32.77
CA LEU A 203 -20.10 -32.63 -31.63
C LEU A 203 -18.99 -33.54 -31.08
N ALA A 204 -18.13 -34.08 -31.95
CA ALA A 204 -17.00 -34.91 -31.54
C ALA A 204 -15.84 -34.12 -30.88
N ARG A 205 -15.65 -32.85 -31.26
CA ARG A 205 -14.66 -31.95 -30.65
C ARG A 205 -15.14 -31.31 -29.35
N ASP A 206 -16.46 -31.10 -29.25
CA ASP A 206 -17.15 -30.61 -28.05
C ASP A 206 -17.46 -31.75 -27.06
N ALA A 207 -17.26 -33.00 -27.48
CA ALA A 207 -17.40 -34.15 -26.60
C ALA A 207 -16.47 -34.02 -25.39
N PHE A 208 -17.06 -34.30 -24.23
CA PHE A 208 -16.39 -34.23 -22.93
C PHE A 208 -15.06 -34.99 -22.92
N LYS A 209 -14.02 -34.38 -22.33
CA LYS A 209 -12.73 -35.02 -22.07
C LYS A 209 -12.44 -35.06 -20.58
N LYS A 210 -12.04 -36.23 -20.06
CA LYS A 210 -11.66 -36.42 -18.64
C LYS A 210 -10.51 -35.51 -18.16
N SER A 211 -9.73 -34.94 -19.09
CA SER A 211 -8.63 -34.01 -18.82
C SER A 211 -9.02 -32.52 -19.02
N GLN A 212 -10.30 -32.22 -19.29
CA GLN A 212 -10.76 -30.87 -19.55
C GLN A 212 -10.65 -30.01 -18.28
N VAL A 213 -9.86 -28.95 -18.36
CA VAL A 213 -9.72 -27.95 -17.29
C VAL A 213 -10.70 -26.82 -17.57
N PRO A 214 -11.37 -26.23 -16.55
CA PRO A 214 -12.21 -25.06 -16.75
C PRO A 214 -11.43 -23.95 -17.47
N HIS A 215 -11.95 -23.50 -18.61
CA HIS A 215 -11.32 -22.43 -19.37
C HIS A 215 -11.62 -21.09 -18.70
N SER A 216 -10.59 -20.32 -18.37
CA SER A 216 -10.73 -18.91 -17.99
C SER A 216 -9.97 -18.11 -19.04
N GLU A 217 -10.72 -17.47 -19.93
CA GLU A 217 -10.12 -16.72 -21.03
C GLU A 217 -9.39 -15.50 -20.50
N ARG A 218 -8.15 -15.32 -20.98
CA ARG A 218 -7.41 -14.08 -20.73
C ARG A 218 -7.72 -13.08 -21.85
N PRO A 219 -8.20 -11.87 -21.52
CA PRO A 219 -8.26 -10.78 -22.49
C PRO A 219 -6.88 -10.52 -23.09
N THR A 220 -6.83 -10.02 -24.34
CA THR A 220 -5.57 -9.61 -24.95
C THR A 220 -4.91 -8.49 -24.13
N GLU A 221 -3.58 -8.51 -24.03
CA GLU A 221 -2.79 -7.47 -23.36
C GLU A 221 -2.24 -6.41 -24.35
N ILE A 222 -2.59 -6.52 -25.64
CA ILE A 222 -2.19 -5.55 -26.68
C ILE A 222 -2.87 -4.20 -26.43
N GLY A 223 -2.11 -3.11 -26.62
CA GLY A 223 -2.61 -1.74 -26.47
C GLY A 223 -2.81 -1.32 -25.01
N ILE A 224 -2.00 -1.85 -24.09
CA ILE A 224 -2.02 -1.43 -22.68
C ILE A 224 -0.74 -0.62 -22.41
N ALA A 225 -0.91 0.58 -21.84
CA ALA A 225 0.19 1.37 -21.30
C ALA A 225 -0.03 1.65 -19.81
N GLU A 226 1.00 2.19 -19.17
CA GLU A 226 0.93 2.66 -17.79
C GLU A 226 1.02 4.19 -17.77
N SER A 227 0.15 4.83 -16.99
CA SER A 227 0.21 6.27 -16.72
C SER A 227 0.29 6.51 -15.22
N TRP A 228 1.03 7.54 -14.83
CA TRP A 228 1.29 7.87 -13.44
C TRP A 228 0.45 9.05 -12.98
N TYR A 229 -0.06 8.96 -11.76
CA TYR A 229 -0.90 9.99 -11.17
C TYR A 229 -0.36 10.40 -9.80
N GLU A 230 -0.32 11.70 -9.51
CA GLU A 230 0.13 12.28 -8.25
C GLU A 230 -1.03 12.94 -7.48
N PRO A 231 -0.99 12.99 -6.14
CA PRO A 231 -1.97 13.70 -5.32
C PRO A 231 -2.11 15.18 -5.72
N ALA A 232 -3.33 15.69 -5.71
CA ALA A 232 -3.63 17.08 -6.07
C ALA A 232 -3.02 18.12 -5.11
N GLU A 233 -2.89 17.78 -3.83
CA GLU A 233 -2.31 18.67 -2.83
C GLU A 233 -1.03 18.04 -2.25
N PRO A 234 0.14 18.69 -2.41
CA PRO A 234 1.33 18.31 -1.69
C PRO A 234 1.15 18.71 -0.22
N LEU A 235 0.97 17.72 0.65
CA LEU A 235 0.90 17.94 2.09
C LEU A 235 2.31 18.11 2.69
N PRO A 236 2.44 18.90 3.78
CA PRO A 236 3.71 19.14 4.44
C PRO A 236 4.33 17.84 4.97
N GLU A 237 5.65 17.71 4.85
CA GLU A 237 6.40 16.60 5.44
C GLU A 237 6.57 16.83 6.94
N ASP A 238 5.85 16.06 7.74
CA ASP A 238 5.87 16.10 9.20
C ASP A 238 6.45 14.83 9.84
N ALA A 239 6.68 13.78 9.05
CA ALA A 239 7.15 12.51 9.54
C ALA A 239 8.69 12.47 9.68
N PRO A 240 9.23 11.81 10.73
CA PRO A 240 10.67 11.64 10.89
C PRO A 240 11.33 10.82 9.78
N TRP A 241 10.55 9.95 9.14
CA TRP A 241 10.92 9.26 7.91
C TRP A 241 10.01 9.77 6.81
N GLY A 242 10.55 10.48 5.82
CA GLY A 242 9.75 11.10 4.76
C GLY A 242 9.38 10.15 3.62
N THR A 243 10.20 9.11 3.36
CA THR A 243 10.02 8.22 2.21
C THR A 243 10.07 6.76 2.62
N VAL A 244 9.15 5.94 2.10
CA VAL A 244 9.07 4.51 2.42
C VAL A 244 9.01 3.66 1.15
N TYR A 245 10.00 2.79 0.97
CA TYR A 245 10.00 1.78 -0.10
C TYR A 245 9.49 0.46 0.44
N LEU A 246 8.48 -0.12 -0.20
CA LEU A 246 7.84 -1.36 0.24
C LEU A 246 8.29 -2.56 -0.61
N PHE A 247 8.67 -3.64 0.07
CA PHE A 247 9.04 -4.92 -0.56
C PHE A 247 8.08 -6.01 -0.09
N GLU A 248 7.56 -6.79 -1.04
CA GLU A 248 6.79 -8.00 -0.76
C GLU A 248 7.73 -9.16 -0.43
N LEU A 249 7.31 -10.03 0.50
CA LEU A 249 8.02 -11.27 0.82
C LEU A 249 7.22 -12.48 0.36
N ASP A 250 7.93 -13.55 0.01
CA ASP A 250 7.34 -14.84 -0.35
C ASP A 250 6.74 -15.62 0.83
N ARG A 251 7.01 -15.21 2.07
CA ARG A 251 6.50 -15.85 3.29
C ARG A 251 6.50 -14.93 4.51
N GLU A 252 5.72 -15.31 5.52
CA GLU A 252 5.71 -14.65 6.83
C GLU A 252 7.00 -14.93 7.63
N VAL A 253 7.33 -14.00 8.53
CA VAL A 253 8.50 -14.09 9.40
C VAL A 253 8.08 -13.92 10.86
N GLU A 254 8.43 -14.90 11.69
CA GLU A 254 8.13 -14.91 13.12
C GLU A 254 8.78 -13.73 13.85
N LYS A 255 8.14 -13.25 14.92
CA LYS A 255 8.60 -12.08 15.70
C LYS A 255 10.08 -12.16 16.07
N ARG A 256 10.55 -13.33 16.54
CA ARG A 256 11.95 -13.55 16.97
C ARG A 256 12.99 -13.42 15.85
N ASP A 257 12.59 -13.48 14.59
CA ASP A 257 13.51 -13.46 13.45
C ASP A 257 13.44 -12.15 12.63
N ARG A 258 12.54 -11.23 12.98
CA ARG A 258 12.35 -9.96 12.24
C ARG A 258 13.58 -9.05 12.30
N VAL A 259 14.31 -9.03 13.40
CA VAL A 259 15.59 -8.30 13.52
C VAL A 259 16.64 -8.92 12.59
N ALA A 260 16.71 -10.24 12.51
CA ALA A 260 17.62 -10.94 11.61
C ALA A 260 17.29 -10.66 10.13
N LEU A 261 16.01 -10.59 9.78
CA LEU A 261 15.54 -10.19 8.45
C LEU A 261 15.98 -8.75 8.11
N ALA A 262 15.72 -7.80 9.01
CA ALA A 262 16.11 -6.40 8.82
C ALA A 262 17.62 -6.25 8.64
N LEU A 263 18.42 -6.99 9.42
CA LEU A 263 19.87 -7.02 9.26
C LEU A 263 20.30 -7.62 7.92
N SER A 264 19.65 -8.69 7.46
CA SER A 264 19.94 -9.27 6.15
C SER A 264 19.67 -8.29 5.02
N MET A 265 18.57 -7.53 5.09
CA MET A 265 18.30 -6.46 4.12
C MET A 265 19.36 -5.35 4.19
N HIS A 266 19.71 -4.90 5.40
CA HIS A 266 20.76 -3.90 5.59
C HIS A 266 22.10 -4.34 4.97
N LYS A 267 22.52 -5.59 5.21
CA LYS A 267 23.73 -6.17 4.60
C LYS A 267 23.63 -6.26 3.08
N ALA A 268 22.46 -6.63 2.55
CA ALA A 268 22.22 -6.70 1.12
C ALA A 268 22.32 -5.31 0.46
N LEU A 269 21.80 -4.26 1.11
CA LEU A 269 21.94 -2.88 0.65
C LEU A 269 23.40 -2.45 0.55
N ILE A 270 24.18 -2.69 1.62
CA ILE A 270 25.61 -2.37 1.64
C ILE A 270 26.36 -3.16 0.54
N ALA A 271 26.08 -4.46 0.41
CA ALA A 271 26.73 -5.30 -0.60
C ALA A 271 26.40 -4.86 -2.03
N ARG A 272 25.16 -4.41 -2.28
CA ARG A 272 24.70 -3.97 -3.60
C ARG A 272 25.30 -2.63 -4.02
N LEU A 273 25.51 -1.73 -3.07
CA LEU A 273 26.06 -0.39 -3.31
C LEU A 273 27.59 -0.38 -3.30
N GLY A 274 28.23 -1.32 -2.61
CA GLY A 274 29.68 -1.48 -2.59
C GLY A 274 30.41 -0.28 -1.98
N TYR A 275 31.61 0.02 -2.50
CA TYR A 275 32.41 1.16 -2.10
C TYR A 275 31.75 2.46 -2.61
N GLY A 276 31.10 3.19 -1.71
CA GLY A 276 30.35 4.42 -2.03
C GLY A 276 28.99 4.54 -1.35
N ALA A 277 28.56 3.53 -0.58
CA ALA A 277 27.35 3.62 0.22
C ALA A 277 27.41 4.79 1.23
N THR A 278 26.39 5.63 1.21
CA THR A 278 26.28 6.82 2.06
C THR A 278 26.24 6.47 3.56
N PRO A 279 26.62 7.42 4.44
CA PRO A 279 26.46 7.28 5.89
C PRO A 279 25.03 6.94 6.32
N LEU A 280 24.02 7.39 5.58
CA LEU A 280 22.62 7.02 5.78
C LEU A 280 22.42 5.49 5.78
N ILE A 281 23.11 4.79 4.86
CA ILE A 281 22.97 3.35 4.66
C ILE A 281 23.99 2.57 5.49
N THR A 282 25.22 3.06 5.61
CA THR A 282 26.27 2.36 6.37
C THR A 282 26.19 2.58 7.88
N GLY A 283 25.48 3.63 8.32
CA GLY A 283 25.41 4.07 9.71
C GLY A 283 26.72 4.64 10.27
N LYS A 284 27.73 4.85 9.42
CA LYS A 284 29.05 5.38 9.80
C LYS A 284 29.21 6.81 9.29
N TYR A 285 29.33 7.75 10.22
CA TYR A 285 29.60 9.15 9.93
C TYR A 285 31.04 9.47 10.32
N ASN A 286 31.71 10.29 9.52
CA ASN A 286 33.06 10.76 9.83
C ASN A 286 33.04 11.67 11.07
N ASP A 287 34.18 11.75 11.76
CA ASP A 287 34.34 12.63 12.91
C ASP A 287 34.09 14.10 12.52
N GLY A 288 33.38 14.82 13.39
CA GLY A 288 32.99 16.22 13.17
C GLY A 288 31.67 16.43 12.42
N ILE A 289 31.09 15.39 11.80
CA ILE A 289 29.76 15.50 11.16
C ILE A 289 28.67 15.37 12.23
N LYS A 290 27.76 16.37 12.30
CA LYS A 290 26.58 16.30 13.16
C LYS A 290 25.69 15.15 12.68
N GLN A 291 25.56 14.11 13.50
CA GLN A 291 24.73 12.96 13.15
C GLN A 291 23.25 13.35 13.13
N PRO A 292 22.49 12.95 12.10
CA PRO A 292 21.05 13.17 12.05
C PRO A 292 20.35 12.42 13.20
N PRO A 293 19.15 12.88 13.61
CA PRO A 293 18.39 12.23 14.68
C PRO A 293 17.93 10.82 14.27
N ASN A 294 17.65 10.64 12.98
CA ASN A 294 17.16 9.41 12.39
C ASN A 294 18.10 8.91 11.29
N ARG A 295 17.99 7.61 11.00
CA ARG A 295 18.76 6.89 9.99
C ARG A 295 17.80 5.99 9.22
N LEU A 296 18.29 5.36 8.14
CA LEU A 296 17.53 4.34 7.44
C LEU A 296 17.00 3.30 8.44
N ALA A 297 15.69 3.09 8.42
CA ALA A 297 15.03 2.11 9.26
C ALA A 297 14.42 1.01 8.40
N ILE A 298 14.57 -0.24 8.84
CA ILE A 298 14.08 -1.42 8.13
C ILE A 298 13.10 -2.15 9.05
N GLN A 299 11.83 -2.20 8.67
CA GLN A 299 10.77 -2.74 9.50
C GLN A 299 9.95 -3.79 8.76
N TYR A 300 9.59 -4.85 9.46
CA TYR A 300 8.71 -5.89 8.94
C TYR A 300 7.26 -5.58 9.29
N LEU A 301 6.38 -5.64 8.29
CA LEU A 301 4.94 -5.52 8.46
C LEU A 301 4.32 -6.92 8.28
N PRO A 302 3.73 -7.51 9.34
CA PRO A 302 2.96 -8.75 9.20
C PRO A 302 1.73 -8.51 8.32
N PRO A 303 1.12 -9.57 7.76
CA PRO A 303 -0.02 -9.42 6.84
C PRO A 303 -1.15 -8.56 7.40
N ARG A 304 -1.45 -8.65 8.69
CA ARG A 304 -2.48 -7.80 9.33
C ARG A 304 -2.18 -6.30 9.26
N LEU A 305 -0.91 -5.90 9.34
CA LEU A 305 -0.52 -4.49 9.18
C LEU A 305 -0.40 -4.11 7.71
N ALA A 306 0.08 -5.02 6.86
CA ALA A 306 0.13 -4.81 5.41
C ALA A 306 -1.26 -4.63 4.80
N GLN A 307 -2.29 -5.28 5.36
CA GLN A 307 -3.68 -5.09 4.97
C GLN A 307 -4.19 -3.66 5.19
N LEU A 308 -3.72 -2.96 6.23
CA LEU A 308 -4.03 -1.54 6.42
C LEU A 308 -3.50 -0.67 5.28
N LEU A 309 -2.55 -1.19 4.50
CA LEU A 309 -1.98 -0.58 3.30
C LEU A 309 -2.55 -1.18 2.01
N ASN A 310 -3.65 -1.94 2.10
CA ASN A 310 -4.28 -2.68 0.99
C ASN A 310 -3.34 -3.68 0.30
N LYS A 311 -2.56 -4.43 1.08
CA LYS A 311 -1.67 -5.51 0.59
C LYS A 311 -2.04 -6.86 1.22
N ASP A 312 -2.06 -7.91 0.39
CA ASP A 312 -2.51 -9.26 0.77
C ASP A 312 -1.42 -10.15 1.41
N GLY A 313 -0.21 -9.63 1.60
CA GLY A 313 0.95 -10.40 2.08
C GLY A 313 1.88 -9.60 2.99
N PRO A 314 2.87 -10.27 3.61
CA PRO A 314 3.84 -9.60 4.47
C PRO A 314 4.74 -8.65 3.67
N LEU A 315 5.10 -7.53 4.29
CA LEU A 315 5.96 -6.51 3.69
C LEU A 315 7.22 -6.26 4.51
N LEU A 316 8.26 -5.78 3.84
CA LEU A 316 9.44 -5.17 4.43
C LEU A 316 9.51 -3.72 3.96
N GLY A 317 9.43 -2.78 4.90
CA GLY A 317 9.53 -1.35 4.62
C GLY A 317 10.95 -0.84 4.86
N LEU A 318 11.48 -0.08 3.90
CA LEU A 318 12.70 0.71 4.01
C LEU A 318 12.30 2.17 4.18
N PHE A 319 12.43 2.67 5.39
CA PHE A 319 12.03 4.01 5.80
C PHE A 319 13.27 4.91 5.76
N VAL A 320 13.25 5.89 4.85
CA VAL A 320 14.30 6.88 4.67
C VAL A 320 13.92 8.16 5.44
N PRO A 321 14.82 8.70 6.28
CA PRO A 321 14.62 9.97 7.00
C PRO A 321 14.17 11.11 6.09
N SER A 322 13.39 12.04 6.63
CA SER A 322 12.93 13.23 5.89
C SER A 322 14.05 14.21 5.52
N ASP A 323 15.16 14.17 6.24
CA ASP A 323 16.36 14.99 5.97
C ASP A 323 17.35 14.35 4.99
N ALA A 324 17.00 13.23 4.36
CA ALA A 324 17.85 12.56 3.37
C ALA A 324 18.00 13.39 2.08
N THR A 325 19.21 13.45 1.53
CA THR A 325 19.47 14.22 0.30
C THR A 325 18.95 13.49 -0.95
N PRO A 326 18.72 14.18 -2.08
CA PRO A 326 18.35 13.54 -3.34
C PRO A 326 19.35 12.46 -3.80
N GLU A 327 20.64 12.65 -3.56
CA GLU A 327 21.67 11.66 -3.88
C GLU A 327 21.54 10.41 -3.00
N GLU A 328 21.26 10.57 -1.71
CA GLU A 328 21.01 9.47 -0.79
C GLU A 328 19.76 8.68 -1.18
N LEU A 329 18.68 9.36 -1.57
CA LEU A 329 17.48 8.73 -2.11
C LEU A 329 17.77 7.93 -3.37
N LEU A 330 18.53 8.51 -4.32
CA LEU A 330 18.91 7.82 -5.55
C LEU A 330 19.75 6.56 -5.29
N GLN A 331 20.60 6.55 -4.25
CA GLN A 331 21.32 5.34 -3.85
C GLN A 331 20.37 4.25 -3.34
N VAL A 332 19.38 4.60 -2.51
CA VAL A 332 18.38 3.63 -2.04
C VAL A 332 17.57 3.09 -3.23
N GLN A 333 17.18 3.94 -4.17
CA GLN A 333 16.46 3.55 -5.39
C GLN A 333 17.26 2.55 -6.24
N ARG A 334 18.58 2.73 -6.38
CA ARG A 334 19.45 1.77 -7.10
C ARG A 334 19.54 0.41 -6.42
N ALA A 335 19.15 0.31 -5.15
CA ALA A 335 19.23 -0.91 -4.37
C ALA A 335 17.89 -1.69 -4.32
N VAL A 336 16.82 -1.20 -4.94
CA VAL A 336 15.50 -1.87 -4.92
C VAL A 336 15.44 -3.18 -5.73
N ASP A 337 16.42 -3.41 -6.60
CA ASP A 337 16.54 -4.65 -7.39
C ASP A 337 16.98 -5.88 -6.58
N ILE A 338 17.17 -5.75 -5.26
CA ILE A 338 17.47 -6.90 -4.41
C ILE A 338 16.27 -7.86 -4.45
N ARG A 339 16.51 -9.09 -4.93
CA ARG A 339 15.46 -10.12 -5.08
C ARG A 339 15.47 -11.17 -3.99
N GLU A 340 16.59 -11.28 -3.26
CA GLU A 340 16.81 -12.38 -2.34
C GLU A 340 17.61 -11.92 -1.13
N LEU A 341 17.15 -12.31 0.05
CA LEU A 341 17.83 -12.13 1.31
C LEU A 341 18.27 -13.49 1.84
N TRP A 342 19.48 -13.54 2.37
CA TRP A 342 20.01 -14.74 3.01
C TRP A 342 20.40 -14.44 4.45
N SER A 343 20.06 -15.37 5.35
CA SER A 343 20.53 -15.42 6.72
C SER A 343 20.76 -16.86 7.11
N ARG A 344 21.77 -17.14 7.92
CA ARG A 344 21.97 -18.48 8.50
C ARG A 344 20.76 -18.94 9.32
N ARG A 345 20.03 -18.01 9.94
CA ARG A 345 18.87 -18.30 10.81
C ARG A 345 17.58 -18.49 10.02
N LEU A 346 17.37 -17.68 8.98
CA LEU A 346 16.14 -17.71 8.18
C LEU A 346 16.25 -18.60 6.93
N GLY A 347 17.46 -18.92 6.48
CA GLY A 347 17.68 -19.41 5.13
C GLY A 347 17.47 -18.32 4.08
N LYS A 348 17.02 -18.73 2.91
CA LYS A 348 16.76 -17.84 1.76
C LYS A 348 15.32 -17.33 1.79
N ILE A 349 15.14 -16.03 1.60
CA ILE A 349 13.85 -15.34 1.50
C ILE A 349 13.83 -14.58 0.19
N ARG A 350 12.79 -14.77 -0.63
CA ARG A 350 12.62 -13.96 -1.84
C ARG A 350 11.86 -12.70 -1.48
N ILE A 351 12.34 -11.58 -2.00
CA ILE A 351 11.70 -10.28 -1.86
C ILE A 351 11.54 -9.64 -3.23
N ARG A 352 10.57 -8.75 -3.36
CA ARG A 352 10.34 -7.99 -4.59
C ARG A 352 9.90 -6.58 -4.23
N PHE A 353 10.50 -5.57 -4.84
CA PHE A 353 9.98 -4.21 -4.71
C PHE A 353 8.54 -4.16 -5.23
N SER A 354 7.64 -3.60 -4.43
CA SER A 354 6.20 -3.57 -4.72
C SER A 354 5.82 -2.56 -5.81
N ASN A 355 6.81 -1.90 -6.42
CA ASN A 355 6.63 -0.77 -7.36
C ASN A 355 5.83 0.39 -6.75
N GLU A 356 5.89 0.53 -5.42
CA GLU A 356 5.19 1.56 -4.67
C GLU A 356 6.15 2.23 -3.67
N THR A 357 6.20 3.56 -3.75
CA THR A 357 6.89 4.42 -2.79
C THR A 357 5.85 5.26 -2.07
N ARG A 358 5.83 5.19 -0.74
CA ARG A 358 4.87 5.93 0.09
C ARG A 358 5.55 7.10 0.80
N SER A 359 4.78 8.13 1.09
CA SER A 359 5.19 9.12 2.08
C SER A 359 5.15 8.49 3.47
N GLY A 360 6.11 8.85 4.32
CA GLY A 360 5.99 8.51 5.73
C GLY A 360 4.97 9.37 6.48
N THR A 361 4.58 10.54 5.98
CA THR A 361 3.52 11.37 6.58
C THR A 361 2.14 10.73 6.44
N ARG A 362 1.84 10.10 5.29
CA ARG A 362 0.59 9.35 5.03
C ARG A 362 0.84 7.85 4.91
N PHE A 363 1.67 7.33 5.80
CA PHE A 363 2.00 5.92 5.77
C PHE A 363 0.78 5.06 6.17
N TRP A 364 0.19 5.36 7.32
CA TRP A 364 -1.00 4.67 7.84
C TRP A 364 -2.30 5.29 7.30
N PRO A 365 -3.40 4.53 7.21
CA PRO A 365 -4.71 5.08 6.82
C PRO A 365 -5.18 6.12 7.84
N ALA A 366 -5.99 7.11 7.44
CA ALA A 366 -6.57 8.08 8.37
C ALA A 366 -7.43 7.38 9.45
N PRO A 367 -7.52 7.93 10.68
CA PRO A 367 -8.47 7.41 11.66
C PRO A 367 -9.90 7.65 11.18
N GLU A 368 -10.80 6.76 11.58
CA GLU A 368 -12.23 6.92 11.30
C GLU A 368 -12.76 8.23 11.90
N PRO A 369 -13.74 8.89 11.27
CA PRO A 369 -14.39 10.07 11.85
C PRO A 369 -14.89 9.80 13.28
N GLY A 370 -14.42 10.60 14.24
CA GLY A 370 -14.78 10.46 15.66
C GLY A 370 -13.92 9.47 16.46
N ALA A 371 -12.98 8.77 15.83
CA ALA A 371 -11.98 7.98 16.52
C ALA A 371 -10.77 8.84 16.93
N TYR A 372 -10.18 8.52 18.08
CA TYR A 372 -8.91 9.07 18.53
C TYR A 372 -7.81 8.04 18.31
N ARG A 373 -6.66 8.47 17.76
CA ARG A 373 -5.57 7.56 17.45
C ARG A 373 -4.51 7.54 18.54
N LEU A 374 -4.27 6.34 19.06
CA LEU A 374 -3.11 5.99 19.87
C LEU A 374 -2.13 5.14 19.08
N TRP A 375 -0.95 4.92 19.66
CA TRP A 375 0.14 4.19 19.02
C TRP A 375 0.61 3.05 19.91
N GLU A 376 0.68 1.83 19.38
CA GLU A 376 1.28 0.69 20.07
C GLU A 376 2.58 0.28 19.39
N THR A 377 3.60 -0.08 20.17
CA THR A 377 4.81 -0.73 19.65
C THR A 377 4.48 -2.12 19.07
N GLU A 378 4.65 -2.34 17.75
CA GLU A 378 4.38 -3.64 17.12
C GLU A 378 5.37 -4.75 17.58
N MET A 379 6.61 -4.34 17.79
CA MET A 379 7.66 -5.15 18.39
C MET A 379 8.14 -4.46 19.67
N PRO A 380 8.51 -5.24 20.71
CA PRO A 380 9.09 -4.67 21.91
C PRO A 380 10.28 -3.76 21.59
N ILE A 381 10.35 -2.62 22.26
CA ILE A 381 11.40 -1.64 22.08
C ILE A 381 12.41 -1.72 23.21
N VAL A 382 13.66 -1.37 22.92
CA VAL A 382 14.74 -1.32 23.90
C VAL A 382 14.95 0.14 24.34
N PRO A 383 15.00 0.42 25.66
CA PRO A 383 15.24 1.78 26.17
C PRO A 383 16.52 2.41 25.61
N GLU A 384 16.49 3.73 25.41
CA GLU A 384 17.65 4.50 24.96
C GLU A 384 18.79 4.51 25.98
N VAL A 385 18.43 4.50 27.26
CA VAL A 385 19.35 4.67 28.39
C VAL A 385 19.03 3.67 29.50
N ARG A 386 19.99 3.44 30.39
CA ARG A 386 19.76 2.75 31.66
C ARG A 386 18.75 3.53 32.51
N ARG A 387 18.03 2.83 33.39
CA ARG A 387 17.17 3.48 34.40
C ARG A 387 17.96 4.54 35.17
N ILE A 388 17.42 5.74 35.22
CA ILE A 388 17.99 6.87 35.95
C ILE A 388 17.46 6.80 37.39
N ARG A 389 18.35 6.96 38.38
CA ARG A 389 17.96 7.06 39.79
C ARG A 389 18.40 8.42 40.32
N ARG A 390 17.45 9.28 40.71
CA ARG A 390 17.74 10.60 41.29
C ARG A 390 16.65 11.00 42.28
N ASN A 391 17.04 11.45 43.48
CA ASN A 391 16.20 12.04 44.51
C ASN A 391 14.87 11.28 44.82
N GLY A 392 14.92 9.96 44.91
CA GLY A 392 13.75 9.15 45.29
C GLY A 392 12.67 8.97 44.21
N SER A 393 12.80 9.60 43.03
CA SER A 393 11.94 9.31 41.87
C SER A 393 12.54 8.16 41.06
N GLU A 394 11.73 7.12 40.82
CA GLU A 394 12.12 5.96 40.02
C GLU A 394 11.78 6.20 38.54
N TRP A 395 12.79 6.20 37.68
CA TRP A 395 12.60 6.26 36.23
C TRP A 395 11.87 5.02 35.72
N SER A 396 10.68 5.23 35.19
CA SER A 396 9.78 4.20 34.69
C SER A 396 10.05 3.81 33.23
N LEU A 397 9.33 2.78 32.76
CA LEU A 397 9.31 2.44 31.33
C LEU A 397 8.55 3.51 30.52
N GLY A 398 7.55 4.17 31.11
CA GLY A 398 6.87 5.31 30.48
C GLY A 398 7.83 6.48 30.24
N ASP A 399 8.66 6.81 31.23
CA ASP A 399 9.73 7.82 31.06
C ASP A 399 10.69 7.45 29.93
N SER A 400 11.02 6.15 29.82
CA SER A 400 11.86 5.63 28.73
C SER A 400 11.20 5.79 27.37
N ALA A 401 9.88 5.62 27.28
CA ALA A 401 9.14 5.77 26.03
C ALA A 401 9.05 7.23 25.57
N LEU A 402 8.77 8.14 26.50
CA LEU A 402 8.80 9.59 26.25
C LEU A 402 10.19 10.04 25.79
N LEU A 403 11.25 9.55 26.43
CA LEU A 403 12.62 9.84 25.99
C LEU A 403 12.90 9.27 24.60
N SER A 404 12.44 8.04 24.31
CA SER A 404 12.55 7.46 22.96
C SER A 404 11.85 8.30 21.89
N ALA A 405 10.67 8.86 22.19
CA ALA A 405 10.02 9.83 21.32
C ALA A 405 10.89 11.09 21.19
N ALA A 406 11.37 11.67 22.29
CA ALA A 406 12.22 12.86 22.27
C ALA A 406 13.48 12.70 21.39
N TYR A 407 14.06 11.49 21.31
CA TYR A 407 15.22 11.22 20.45
C TYR A 407 14.91 11.22 18.96
N VAL A 408 13.70 10.84 18.56
CA VAL A 408 13.28 10.85 17.14
C VAL A 408 13.17 12.28 16.63
N TRP A 409 12.64 13.19 17.46
CA TRP A 409 12.55 14.63 17.17
C TRP A 409 13.63 15.44 17.89
N ARG A 410 14.83 14.86 18.11
CA ARG A 410 15.89 15.49 18.92
C ARG A 410 16.27 16.89 18.43
N ASN A 411 16.14 17.17 17.14
CA ASN A 411 16.47 18.47 16.55
C ASN A 411 15.42 19.56 16.86
N ASP A 412 14.22 19.18 17.29
CA ASP A 412 13.12 20.10 17.60
C ASP A 412 13.15 20.54 19.07
N PHE A 413 14.04 19.95 19.86
CA PHE A 413 14.19 20.19 21.29
C PHE A 413 15.50 20.92 21.59
N THR A 414 15.49 21.68 22.68
CA THR A 414 16.70 22.36 23.16
C THR A 414 17.53 21.36 23.97
N LEU A 415 18.79 21.14 23.57
CA LEU A 415 19.68 20.24 24.28
C LEU A 415 20.41 20.99 25.41
N THR A 416 19.96 20.83 26.66
CA THR A 416 20.62 21.44 27.82
C THR A 416 21.30 20.40 28.73
N GLY A 417 22.44 20.78 29.32
CA GLY A 417 23.18 19.95 30.27
C GLY A 417 23.84 18.68 29.69
N SER A 418 24.26 17.78 30.57
CA SER A 418 24.92 16.52 30.21
C SER A 418 24.39 15.34 31.04
N GLY A 419 24.55 14.12 30.51
CA GLY A 419 24.20 12.88 31.20
C GLY A 419 22.71 12.80 31.60
N PRO A 420 22.39 12.31 32.82
CA PRO A 420 21.01 12.12 33.28
C PRO A 420 20.13 13.38 33.23
N THR A 421 20.70 14.56 33.50
CA THR A 421 19.93 15.83 33.47
C THR A 421 19.39 16.11 32.07
N ARG A 422 20.20 15.85 31.03
CA ARG A 422 19.79 16.02 29.63
C ARG A 422 18.66 15.07 29.24
N TYR A 423 18.69 13.83 29.74
CA TYR A 423 17.64 12.84 29.44
C TYR A 423 16.31 13.22 30.10
N ILE A 424 16.35 13.70 31.34
CA ILE A 424 15.16 14.19 32.04
C ILE A 424 14.57 15.40 31.32
N ASP A 425 15.41 16.37 30.94
CA ASP A 425 14.95 17.56 30.22
C ASP A 425 14.31 17.22 28.86
N LEU A 426 14.91 16.31 28.09
CA LEU A 426 14.33 15.84 26.82
C LEU A 426 12.98 15.14 27.01
N ARG A 427 12.88 14.25 28.02
CA ARG A 427 11.62 13.60 28.37
C ARG A 427 10.54 14.64 28.72
N ASP A 428 10.88 15.63 29.53
CA ASP A 428 9.95 16.66 29.97
C ASP A 428 9.52 17.58 28.81
N GLN A 429 10.42 17.89 27.88
CA GLN A 429 10.09 18.62 26.66
C GLN A 429 9.13 17.83 25.76
N ALA A 430 9.30 16.51 25.62
CA ALA A 430 8.35 15.67 24.89
C ALA A 430 6.97 15.63 25.59
N ALA A 431 6.94 15.51 26.93
CA ALA A 431 5.69 15.56 27.69
C ALA A 431 4.95 16.90 27.50
N ARG A 432 5.66 18.03 27.46
CA ARG A 432 5.08 19.36 27.18
C ARG A 432 4.49 19.48 25.79
N ARG A 433 4.92 18.65 24.83
CA ARG A 433 4.35 18.54 23.48
C ARG A 433 3.17 17.56 23.41
N GLY A 434 2.64 17.13 24.56
CA GLY A 434 1.47 16.25 24.64
C GLY A 434 1.79 14.76 24.56
N VAL A 435 3.08 14.37 24.46
CA VAL A 435 3.44 12.95 24.45
C VAL A 435 3.12 12.34 25.81
N SER A 436 2.35 11.26 25.82
CA SER A 436 2.02 10.53 27.04
C SER A 436 2.10 9.02 26.82
N THR A 437 2.40 8.29 27.89
CA THR A 437 2.37 6.82 27.87
C THR A 437 1.18 6.35 28.69
N LEU A 438 0.28 5.61 28.04
CA LEU A 438 -0.94 5.11 28.68
C LEU A 438 -0.70 3.76 29.34
N ASP A 439 0.15 2.92 28.73
CA ASP A 439 0.42 1.58 29.21
C ASP A 439 1.84 1.14 28.86
N THR A 440 2.48 0.37 29.76
CA THR A 440 3.80 -0.25 29.51
C THR A 440 3.91 -1.65 30.10
N HIS A 441 4.49 -2.55 29.32
CA HIS A 441 4.65 -3.96 29.70
C HIS A 441 6.08 -4.46 29.42
N ALA A 442 6.80 -4.87 30.46
CA ALA A 442 8.13 -5.45 30.32
C ALA A 442 8.07 -6.84 29.66
N VAL A 443 8.99 -7.12 28.74
CA VAL A 443 9.15 -8.41 28.09
C VAL A 443 10.29 -9.17 28.75
N THR A 444 9.96 -10.30 29.38
CA THR A 444 10.91 -11.05 30.23
C THR A 444 11.53 -12.27 29.54
N ARG A 445 11.02 -12.67 28.36
CA ARG A 445 11.50 -13.84 27.60
C ARG A 445 12.15 -13.41 26.28
N HIS A 446 13.18 -14.15 25.85
CA HIS A 446 13.85 -13.96 24.56
C HIS A 446 14.37 -12.54 24.28
N VAL A 447 14.85 -11.86 25.32
CA VAL A 447 15.32 -10.47 25.29
C VAL A 447 16.33 -10.18 24.17
N ARG A 448 17.21 -11.14 23.86
CA ARG A 448 18.24 -11.00 22.82
C ARG A 448 17.69 -11.00 21.38
N ASP A 449 16.47 -11.49 21.17
CA ASP A 449 15.85 -11.49 19.84
C ASP A 449 15.35 -10.09 19.43
N PHE A 450 15.33 -9.13 20.36
CA PHE A 450 14.82 -7.76 20.15
C PHE A 450 15.91 -6.69 20.07
N ALA A 451 17.19 -7.06 20.20
CA ALA A 451 18.32 -6.13 20.16
C ALA A 451 19.46 -6.67 19.29
N HIS A 452 19.82 -5.95 18.24
CA HIS A 452 21.01 -6.27 17.44
C HIS A 452 22.31 -5.77 18.10
N HIS A 453 22.25 -4.60 18.74
CA HIS A 453 23.39 -4.00 19.44
C HIS A 453 22.90 -3.31 20.70
N SER A 454 23.36 -3.76 21.86
CA SER A 454 23.19 -3.07 23.14
C SER A 454 24.57 -2.76 23.67
N HIS A 455 24.81 -1.51 24.09
CA HIS A 455 26.06 -1.17 24.78
C HIS A 455 26.21 -2.09 26.00
N GLU A 456 27.41 -2.65 26.25
CA GLU A 456 27.67 -3.65 27.31
C GLU A 456 27.20 -3.20 28.69
N SER A 457 27.09 -1.89 28.87
CA SER A 457 26.57 -1.30 30.06
C SER A 457 25.03 -1.43 30.16
N VAL A 458 24.20 -1.25 29.14
CA VAL A 458 22.74 -1.17 29.32
C VAL A 458 22.10 -2.57 29.48
N PRO A 459 21.48 -2.92 30.63
CA PRO A 459 20.70 -4.15 30.71
C PRO A 459 19.51 -4.03 29.77
N VAL A 460 19.45 -4.93 28.79
CA VAL A 460 18.36 -4.97 27.80
C VAL A 460 17.08 -5.35 28.53
N GLN A 461 16.20 -4.36 28.76
CA GLN A 461 14.85 -4.59 29.27
C GLN A 461 13.86 -4.16 28.17
N PRO A 462 13.57 -5.05 27.19
CA PRO A 462 12.61 -4.73 26.16
C PRO A 462 11.24 -4.57 26.79
N TYR A 463 10.44 -3.68 26.23
CA TYR A 463 9.09 -3.42 26.71
C TYR A 463 8.17 -3.07 25.56
N ARG A 464 6.87 -3.24 25.78
CA ARG A 464 5.83 -2.69 24.92
C ARG A 464 5.28 -1.42 25.54
N ALA A 465 4.81 -0.52 24.69
CA ALA A 465 4.14 0.69 25.14
C ALA A 465 2.95 1.03 24.26
N VAL A 466 1.93 1.63 24.89
CA VAL A 466 0.84 2.35 24.23
C VAL A 466 0.99 3.83 24.54
N LEU A 467 0.99 4.65 23.50
CA LEU A 467 1.46 6.03 23.53
C LEU A 467 0.46 6.94 22.84
N ASP A 468 0.37 8.16 23.34
CA ASP A 468 -0.07 9.33 22.58
C ASP A 468 1.18 10.11 22.16
N LEU A 469 1.26 10.51 20.89
CA LEU A 469 2.38 11.28 20.36
C LEU A 469 2.15 12.80 20.44
N GLY A 470 0.94 13.24 20.84
CA GLY A 470 0.57 14.65 20.91
C GLY A 470 0.91 15.38 19.60
N ASP A 471 1.56 16.54 19.72
CA ASP A 471 1.88 17.41 18.59
C ASP A 471 3.21 17.03 17.88
N LEU A 472 3.76 15.84 18.11
CA LEU A 472 5.01 15.41 17.47
C LEU A 472 4.79 14.74 16.11
N ALA A 473 3.66 14.10 15.89
CA ALA A 473 3.39 13.36 14.66
C ALA A 473 1.92 13.44 14.27
N GLY A 474 1.64 13.62 12.98
CA GLY A 474 0.30 13.44 12.46
C GLY A 474 -0.23 12.01 12.65
N PRO A 475 -1.55 11.80 12.63
CA PRO A 475 -2.16 10.50 12.92
C PRO A 475 -1.80 9.42 11.89
N GLN A 476 -1.27 9.79 10.72
CA GLN A 476 -0.90 8.84 9.67
C GLN A 476 0.61 8.57 9.57
N ALA A 477 1.41 9.21 10.42
CA ALA A 477 2.85 9.20 10.29
C ALA A 477 3.49 7.84 10.59
N ALA A 478 4.53 7.49 9.83
CA ALA A 478 5.42 6.38 10.12
C ALA A 478 6.41 6.77 11.21
N VAL A 479 6.27 6.16 12.39
CA VAL A 479 7.12 6.45 13.55
C VAL A 479 7.71 5.15 14.09
N MET A 480 9.01 5.18 14.39
CA MET A 480 9.74 4.09 15.02
C MET A 480 10.47 4.59 16.28
N LEU A 481 10.30 3.90 17.41
CA LEU A 481 10.88 4.29 18.70
C LEU A 481 11.92 3.31 19.25
N GLY A 482 12.77 3.82 20.15
CA GLY A 482 13.77 3.05 20.88
C GLY A 482 15.07 2.83 20.13
N GLN A 483 16.03 2.18 20.79
CA GLN A 483 17.34 1.86 20.20
C GLN A 483 17.22 0.95 18.98
N SER A 484 16.19 0.10 18.96
CA SER A 484 15.91 -0.85 17.87
C SER A 484 15.25 -0.20 16.65
N ARG A 485 14.90 1.10 16.68
CA ARG A 485 14.11 1.79 15.65
C ARG A 485 14.62 1.68 14.22
N HIS A 486 15.91 1.39 14.05
CA HIS A 486 16.54 1.26 12.74
C HIS A 486 16.51 -0.17 12.17
N LEU A 487 16.45 -1.20 13.01
CA LEU A 487 16.63 -2.60 12.57
C LEU A 487 15.60 -3.53 13.22
N GLY A 488 14.42 -3.62 12.61
CA GLY A 488 13.42 -4.67 12.87
C GLY A 488 12.62 -4.53 14.18
N GLY A 489 12.79 -3.44 14.92
CA GLY A 489 11.97 -3.12 16.10
C GLY A 489 11.62 -1.63 16.15
N GLY A 490 10.64 -1.25 16.97
CA GLY A 490 10.30 0.16 17.17
C GLY A 490 9.11 0.70 16.39
N LEU A 491 8.70 0.06 15.29
CA LEU A 491 7.55 0.52 14.51
C LEU A 491 6.30 0.64 15.38
N LEU A 492 5.70 1.83 15.35
CA LEU A 492 4.41 2.10 15.97
C LEU A 492 3.30 1.74 14.98
N ARG A 493 2.35 0.92 15.46
CA ARG A 493 1.12 0.59 14.74
C ARG A 493 -0.04 1.45 15.26
N PRO A 494 -0.98 1.84 14.40
CA PRO A 494 -2.15 2.61 14.83
C PRO A 494 -3.07 1.75 15.72
N LEU A 495 -3.61 2.39 16.76
CA LEU A 495 -4.63 1.86 17.66
C LEU A 495 -5.73 2.91 17.80
N ASP A 496 -6.81 2.75 17.05
CA ASP A 496 -7.93 3.70 17.05
C ASP A 496 -8.93 3.36 18.16
N ILE A 497 -9.21 4.33 19.02
CA ILE A 497 -10.19 4.23 20.10
C ILE A 497 -11.40 5.10 19.77
N ASN A 498 -12.60 4.52 19.88
CA ASN A 498 -13.84 5.25 19.67
C ASN A 498 -14.24 5.93 20.98
N LEU A 499 -14.13 7.26 21.02
CA LEU A 499 -14.47 8.04 22.22
C LEU A 499 -15.98 7.98 22.57
N ASN A 500 -16.82 7.60 21.60
CA ASN A 500 -18.27 7.47 21.76
C ASN A 500 -18.75 6.07 22.15
N SER A 501 -17.87 5.07 22.17
CA SER A 501 -18.20 3.74 22.70
C SER A 501 -17.72 3.63 24.13
N SER A 502 -18.63 3.38 25.07
CA SER A 502 -18.35 3.18 26.49
C SER A 502 -17.55 1.89 26.80
N GLU A 503 -16.96 1.25 25.80
CA GLU A 503 -16.16 0.05 25.97
C GLU A 503 -14.70 0.42 26.23
N ILE A 504 -14.33 0.33 27.50
CA ILE A 504 -12.95 0.40 27.96
C ILE A 504 -12.23 -0.86 27.43
N PRO A 505 -11.13 -0.74 26.66
CA PRO A 505 -10.35 -1.90 26.24
C PRO A 505 -9.61 -2.46 27.46
N GLY A 506 -10.11 -3.56 28.04
CA GLY A 506 -9.47 -4.16 29.22
C GLY A 506 -10.08 -5.43 29.77
N GLU A 507 -11.36 -5.72 29.54
CA GLU A 507 -11.97 -6.96 30.05
C GLU A 507 -12.18 -7.96 28.92
N LYS A 508 -11.31 -8.98 28.89
CA LYS A 508 -11.67 -10.25 28.26
C LYS A 508 -12.60 -11.02 29.22
N PRO A 509 -13.58 -11.80 28.71
CA PRO A 509 -14.01 -12.99 29.42
C PRO A 509 -12.90 -14.05 29.50
#